data_AF-A0A812JWH2-F1
#
_entry.id   AF-A0A812JWH2-F1
#
_cell.length_a   1.000
_cell.length_b   1.000
_cell.length_c   1.000
_cell.angle_alpha   90.00
_cell.angle_beta   90.00
_cell.angle_gamma   90.00
#
_symmetry.space_group_name_H-M   'P 1'
#
loop_
_entity.id
_entity.type
_entity.pdbx_description
1 polymer ?
#
loop_
_entity_poly.entity_id
_entity_poly.type
_entity_poly.pdbx_seq_one_letter_code
_entity_poly.pdbx_strand_id
1 'polypeptide(L)'
;EYHPRFAENSELAARSALFLVLCGLPFLIPEGEIQSLDAFLHTGFYAVGVVSFIVLHLKRNLGATMAATASGLRGVLLAVCNAWFLFGICPDGYTDDAPVWVWWFGLLEGLLFVSLLAFLKFDTAVIFSIKLFAGYWMQFLRGDQKGFRQPFTPGFSLRKNRGIQDLTCVVLGSIFAILVYIVPYPLTALNSAKEVATEMTHEVPKILRLFVEFLETDKSNDYGQDRIQRHIRRLHKESGRLADSVKHAWWECFGCGRRQLDRWALGVLEQSLQKTYDAIQGIWAVAELTKTEARSEKHVALIKVVKAHFLPIVDIVEELLVSVVSVDSLVHFTSADAERVRVLKDKIHEAKGRFREAFWEERARIMAEQTDERSMRNSINELRVIHVVAFNMMMILRDFLEYAEQILRHHDGEADLQKVVEHDWLGGLFQGIATFQNVRHVLRVVLSVMLGFFLGYCGGGFVTPGTAAIAKATATLLSKNQGSAL
;
A
#
# COMPACT_ATOMS: atom_id res chain seq x y z
N GLU A 1 -20.24 6.82 -19.65
CA GLU A 1 -19.12 5.88 -19.45
C GLU A 1 -19.14 5.40 -18.00
N TYR A 2 -19.26 4.09 -17.77
CA TYR A 2 -19.14 3.56 -16.41
C TYR A 2 -17.68 3.65 -15.99
N HIS A 3 -17.40 4.32 -14.87
CA HIS A 3 -16.04 4.40 -14.34
C HIS A 3 -15.62 2.99 -13.88
N PRO A 4 -14.63 2.32 -14.48
CA PRO A 4 -14.30 0.91 -14.18
C PRO A 4 -14.01 0.66 -12.70
N ARG A 5 -13.40 1.63 -12.03
CA ARG A 5 -13.19 1.61 -10.56
C ARG A 5 -14.46 1.57 -9.73
N PHE A 6 -15.54 2.20 -10.19
CA PHE A 6 -16.82 2.14 -9.50
C PHE A 6 -17.38 0.72 -9.59
N ALA A 7 -17.31 0.08 -10.76
CA ALA A 7 -17.76 -1.28 -10.95
C ALA A 7 -17.00 -2.28 -10.05
N GLU A 8 -15.66 -2.21 -10.02
CA GLU A 8 -14.82 -3.04 -9.13
C GLU A 8 -15.23 -2.90 -7.65
N ASN A 9 -15.36 -1.64 -7.18
CA ASN A 9 -15.70 -1.36 -5.79
C ASN A 9 -17.13 -1.81 -5.45
N SER A 10 -18.09 -1.58 -6.36
CA SER A 10 -19.48 -2.00 -6.19
C SER A 10 -19.60 -3.51 -6.16
N GLU A 11 -18.87 -4.22 -7.02
CA GLU A 11 -18.85 -5.67 -7.02
C GLU A 11 -18.26 -6.23 -5.71
N LEU A 12 -17.11 -5.70 -5.27
CA LEU A 12 -16.51 -6.11 -4.01
C LEU A 12 -17.43 -5.84 -2.82
N ALA A 13 -18.11 -4.69 -2.82
CA ALA A 13 -19.09 -4.35 -1.79
C ALA A 13 -20.28 -5.33 -1.80
N ALA A 14 -20.80 -5.68 -2.98
CA ALA A 14 -21.90 -6.64 -3.11
C ALA A 14 -21.49 -8.04 -2.63
N ARG A 15 -20.31 -8.54 -3.03
CA ARG A 15 -19.77 -9.82 -2.54
C ARG A 15 -19.60 -9.81 -1.02
N SER A 16 -19.01 -8.74 -0.49
CA SER A 16 -18.79 -8.57 0.95
C SER A 16 -20.11 -8.55 1.72
N ALA A 17 -21.12 -7.81 1.24
CA ALA A 17 -22.45 -7.76 1.84
C ALA A 17 -23.12 -9.14 1.86
N LEU A 18 -23.06 -9.89 0.75
CA LEU A 18 -23.62 -11.24 0.67
C LEU A 18 -22.98 -12.17 1.72
N PHE A 19 -21.65 -12.20 1.81
CA PHE A 19 -20.94 -13.03 2.78
C PHE A 19 -21.21 -12.59 4.23
N LEU A 20 -21.32 -11.29 4.49
CA LEU A 20 -21.68 -10.77 5.80
C LEU A 20 -23.09 -11.18 6.20
N VAL A 21 -24.06 -11.15 5.28
CA VAL A 21 -25.41 -11.65 5.53
C VAL A 21 -25.36 -13.15 5.83
N LEU A 22 -24.68 -13.96 5.00
CA LEU A 22 -24.57 -15.41 5.20
C LEU A 22 -23.92 -15.77 6.55
N CYS A 23 -22.86 -15.06 6.95
CA CYS A 23 -22.21 -15.25 8.24
C CYS A 23 -23.00 -14.63 9.41
N GLY A 24 -23.87 -13.66 9.13
CA GLY A 24 -24.74 -13.02 10.12
C GLY A 24 -26.03 -13.80 10.40
N LEU A 25 -26.50 -14.60 9.45
CA LEU A 25 -27.74 -15.39 9.55
C LEU A 25 -27.84 -16.22 10.84
N PRO A 26 -26.78 -16.91 11.31
CA PRO A 26 -26.82 -17.62 12.58
C PRO A 26 -27.26 -16.79 13.78
N PHE A 27 -27.01 -15.48 13.77
CA PHE A 27 -27.35 -14.57 14.87
C PHE A 27 -28.71 -13.89 14.68
N LEU A 28 -29.32 -14.02 13.50
CA LEU A 28 -30.65 -13.49 13.19
C LEU A 28 -31.76 -14.52 13.42
N ILE A 29 -31.42 -15.81 13.36
CA ILE A 29 -32.34 -16.91 13.62
C ILE A 29 -32.55 -17.00 15.15
N PRO A 30 -33.81 -17.00 15.64
CA PRO A 30 -34.10 -17.17 17.06
C PRO A 30 -33.57 -18.51 17.61
N GLU A 31 -33.11 -18.50 18.86
CA GLU A 31 -32.69 -19.72 19.57
C GLU A 31 -33.85 -20.73 19.61
N GLY A 32 -33.57 -22.01 19.34
CA GLY A 32 -34.52 -23.11 19.39
C GLY A 32 -35.08 -23.57 18.03
N GLU A 33 -34.93 -22.77 16.97
CA GLU A 33 -35.39 -23.12 15.61
C GLU A 33 -34.48 -24.19 14.97
N ILE A 34 -33.16 -24.10 15.19
CA ILE A 34 -32.17 -25.03 14.62
C ILE A 34 -31.21 -25.50 15.72
N GLN A 35 -31.49 -26.65 16.33
CA GLN A 35 -30.71 -27.18 17.46
C GLN A 35 -29.22 -27.36 17.17
N SER A 36 -28.84 -27.71 15.93
CA SER A 36 -27.44 -27.86 15.53
C SER A 36 -26.69 -26.52 15.46
N LEU A 37 -27.39 -25.46 15.06
CA LEU A 37 -26.87 -24.10 15.01
C LEU A 37 -26.66 -23.56 16.42
N ASP A 38 -27.64 -23.75 17.30
CA ASP A 38 -27.56 -23.35 18.70
C ASP A 38 -26.42 -24.09 19.40
N ALA A 39 -26.30 -25.40 19.19
CA ALA A 39 -25.19 -26.20 19.72
C ALA A 39 -23.83 -25.67 19.26
N PHE A 40 -23.72 -25.22 18.00
CA PHE A 40 -22.51 -24.63 17.45
C PHE A 40 -22.21 -23.24 18.05
N LEU A 41 -23.21 -22.36 18.17
CA LEU A 41 -23.07 -21.04 18.79
C LEU A 41 -22.69 -21.14 20.27
N HIS A 42 -23.28 -22.09 21.00
CA HIS A 42 -22.95 -22.36 22.40
C HIS A 42 -21.54 -22.92 22.61
N THR A 43 -20.82 -23.35 21.57
CA THR A 43 -19.38 -23.65 21.71
C THR A 43 -18.54 -22.40 21.97
N GLY A 44 -19.03 -21.22 21.60
CA GLY A 44 -18.29 -19.96 21.67
C GLY A 44 -17.23 -19.78 20.57
N PHE A 45 -17.05 -20.77 19.69
CA PHE A 45 -16.12 -20.68 18.56
C PHE A 45 -16.66 -19.79 17.42
N TYR A 46 -17.98 -19.74 17.27
CA TYR A 46 -18.65 -18.85 16.33
C TYR A 46 -19.43 -17.79 17.09
N ALA A 47 -18.96 -16.55 16.99
CA ALA A 47 -19.52 -15.41 17.71
C ALA A 47 -19.62 -14.20 16.77
N VAL A 48 -20.31 -13.15 17.21
CA VAL A 48 -20.44 -11.86 16.48
C VAL A 48 -19.07 -11.28 16.07
N GLY A 49 -18.01 -11.64 16.79
CA GLY A 49 -16.63 -11.33 16.42
C GLY A 49 -16.23 -11.80 15.02
N VAL A 50 -16.75 -12.93 14.53
CA VAL A 50 -16.45 -13.47 13.18
C VAL A 50 -16.85 -12.46 12.12
N VAL A 51 -18.06 -11.92 12.20
CA VAL A 51 -18.58 -10.88 11.30
C VAL A 51 -17.73 -9.62 11.38
N SER A 52 -17.33 -9.23 12.60
CA SER A 52 -16.45 -8.07 12.80
C SER A 52 -15.07 -8.25 12.16
N PHE A 53 -14.49 -9.45 12.26
CA PHE A 53 -13.20 -9.75 11.64
C PHE A 53 -13.28 -9.81 10.12
N ILE A 54 -14.40 -10.24 9.54
CA ILE A 54 -14.61 -10.13 8.09
C ILE A 54 -14.48 -8.66 7.67
N VAL A 55 -15.27 -7.76 8.27
CA VAL A 55 -15.23 -6.33 7.94
C VAL A 55 -13.83 -5.72 8.14
N LEU A 56 -13.15 -6.08 9.23
CA LEU A 56 -11.83 -5.52 9.56
C LEU A 56 -10.70 -6.04 8.67
N HIS A 57 -10.83 -7.25 8.12
CA HIS A 57 -9.81 -7.87 7.28
C HIS A 57 -10.00 -7.61 5.78
N LEU A 58 -11.24 -7.36 5.32
CA LEU A 58 -11.51 -7.06 3.92
C LEU A 58 -10.71 -5.82 3.48
N LYS A 59 -9.89 -5.98 2.44
CA LYS A 59 -9.12 -4.89 1.81
C LYS A 59 -9.60 -4.63 0.39
N ARG A 60 -8.71 -4.41 -0.58
CA ARG A 60 -9.07 -4.16 -1.99
C ARG A 60 -8.92 -5.39 -2.86
N ASN A 61 -8.00 -6.29 -2.50
CA ASN A 61 -7.69 -7.51 -3.24
C ASN A 61 -7.32 -8.63 -2.26
N LEU A 62 -7.18 -9.84 -2.80
CA LEU A 62 -6.86 -11.05 -2.04
C LEU A 62 -5.56 -10.91 -1.25
N GLY A 63 -4.44 -10.54 -1.91
CA GLY A 63 -3.15 -10.37 -1.24
C GLY A 63 -3.17 -9.35 -0.09
N ALA A 64 -3.85 -8.22 -0.24
CA ALA A 64 -3.99 -7.23 0.82
C ALA A 64 -4.85 -7.74 1.97
N THR A 65 -5.89 -8.51 1.65
CA THR A 65 -6.75 -9.16 2.65
C THR A 65 -5.98 -10.23 3.41
N MET A 66 -5.16 -11.05 2.74
CA MET A 66 -4.28 -12.03 3.39
C MET A 66 -3.21 -11.37 4.28
N ALA A 67 -2.65 -10.24 3.86
CA ALA A 67 -1.76 -9.45 4.70
C ALA A 67 -2.49 -8.94 5.96
N ALA A 68 -3.71 -8.43 5.79
CA ALA A 68 -4.54 -7.94 6.88
C ALA A 68 -4.97 -9.06 7.85
N THR A 69 -5.34 -10.24 7.35
CA THR A 69 -5.68 -11.40 8.19
C THR A 69 -4.47 -11.92 8.96
N ALA A 70 -3.30 -12.01 8.32
CA ALA A 70 -2.06 -12.41 9.00
C ALA A 70 -1.65 -11.38 10.08
N SER A 71 -1.85 -10.10 9.81
CA SER A 71 -1.65 -9.03 10.78
C SER A 71 -2.65 -9.09 11.94
N GLY A 72 -3.94 -9.30 11.65
CA GLY A 72 -4.99 -9.48 12.65
C GLY A 72 -4.75 -10.70 13.54
N LEU A 73 -4.39 -11.84 12.95
CA LEU A 73 -4.05 -13.06 13.68
C LEU A 73 -2.85 -12.85 14.61
N ARG A 74 -1.76 -12.22 14.12
CA ARG A 74 -0.62 -11.86 14.96
C ARG A 74 -1.03 -10.95 16.11
N GLY A 75 -1.88 -9.96 15.81
CA GLY A 75 -2.35 -9.01 16.81
C GLY A 75 -3.17 -9.69 17.92
N VAL A 76 -4.11 -10.55 17.54
CA VAL A 76 -4.92 -11.35 18.49
C VAL A 76 -4.02 -12.31 19.28
N LEU A 77 -3.08 -12.99 18.62
CA LEU A 77 -2.13 -13.89 19.29
C LEU A 77 -1.31 -13.16 20.36
N LEU A 78 -0.75 -11.99 20.04
CA LEU A 78 -0.01 -11.18 21.02
C LEU A 78 -0.88 -10.78 22.22
N ALA A 79 -2.13 -10.36 21.99
CA ALA A 79 -3.04 -10.02 23.09
C ALA A 79 -3.40 -11.23 23.95
N VAL A 80 -3.62 -12.40 23.34
CA VAL A 80 -3.95 -13.63 24.05
C VAL A 80 -2.74 -14.16 24.83
N CYS A 81 -1.55 -14.15 24.26
CA CYS A 81 -0.31 -14.52 24.96
C CYS A 81 -0.07 -13.59 26.15
N ASN A 82 -0.30 -12.29 25.99
CA ASN A 82 -0.17 -11.33 27.07
C ASN A 82 -1.21 -11.55 28.17
N ALA A 83 -2.45 -11.85 27.80
CA ALA A 83 -3.49 -12.22 28.76
C ALA A 83 -3.16 -13.53 29.49
N TRP A 84 -2.63 -14.54 28.80
CA TRP A 84 -2.14 -15.77 29.46
C TRP A 84 -0.98 -15.51 30.40
N PHE A 85 -0.10 -14.56 30.10
CA PHE A 85 0.94 -14.13 31.02
C PHE A 85 0.34 -13.47 32.27
N LEU A 86 -0.54 -12.50 32.08
CA LEU A 86 -1.20 -11.74 33.13
C LEU A 86 -2.02 -12.64 34.09
N PHE A 87 -2.90 -13.47 33.52
CA PHE A 87 -3.72 -14.43 34.27
C PHE A 87 -2.97 -15.71 34.67
N GLY A 88 -1.79 -15.98 34.09
CA GLY A 88 -0.93 -17.07 34.54
C GLY A 88 -0.25 -16.75 35.87
N ILE A 89 0.11 -15.48 36.09
CA ILE A 89 0.70 -15.00 37.35
C ILE A 89 -0.39 -14.76 38.41
N CYS A 90 -1.49 -14.13 38.02
CA CYS A 90 -2.62 -13.84 38.92
C CYS A 90 -3.93 -14.40 38.30
N PRO A 91 -4.27 -15.69 38.54
CA PRO A 91 -5.40 -16.37 37.91
C PRO A 91 -6.76 -15.70 38.10
N ASP A 92 -6.98 -15.12 39.28
CA ASP A 92 -8.26 -14.48 39.62
C ASP A 92 -8.29 -12.99 39.24
N GLY A 93 -7.20 -12.46 38.71
CA GLY A 93 -7.02 -11.02 38.53
C GLY A 93 -6.98 -10.27 39.86
N TYR A 94 -7.31 -8.97 39.82
CA TYR A 94 -7.48 -8.15 41.02
C TYR A 94 -8.91 -8.29 41.55
N THR A 95 -9.02 -8.84 42.76
CA THR A 95 -10.26 -8.91 43.54
C THR A 95 -10.13 -8.03 44.79
N ASP A 96 -11.24 -7.71 45.45
CA ASP A 96 -11.22 -6.90 46.67
C ASP A 96 -10.41 -7.55 47.81
N ASP A 97 -10.28 -8.87 47.79
CA ASP A 97 -9.48 -9.66 48.74
C ASP A 97 -8.01 -9.84 48.30
N ALA A 98 -7.65 -9.43 47.08
CA ALA A 98 -6.31 -9.59 46.56
C ALA A 98 -5.35 -8.53 47.13
N PRO A 99 -4.05 -8.86 47.32
CA PRO A 99 -3.05 -7.88 47.69
C PRO A 99 -2.96 -6.72 46.68
N VAL A 100 -2.80 -5.49 47.19
CA VAL A 100 -2.71 -4.25 46.37
C VAL A 100 -1.62 -4.31 45.29
N TRP A 101 -0.55 -5.11 45.49
CA TRP A 101 0.49 -5.27 44.47
C TRP A 101 -0.03 -5.90 43.16
N VAL A 102 -1.09 -6.73 43.21
CA VAL A 102 -1.72 -7.34 42.04
C VAL A 102 -2.32 -6.29 41.12
N TRP A 103 -2.93 -5.24 41.70
CA TRP A 103 -3.46 -4.11 40.96
C TRP A 103 -2.36 -3.32 40.26
N TRP A 104 -1.29 -2.95 41.00
CA TRP A 104 -0.16 -2.23 40.43
C TRP A 104 0.56 -3.03 39.35
N PHE A 105 0.71 -4.34 39.55
CA PHE A 105 1.25 -5.25 38.55
C PHE A 105 0.43 -5.19 37.27
N GLY A 106 -0.90 -5.39 37.35
CA GLY A 106 -1.78 -5.33 36.18
C GLY A 106 -1.75 -3.97 35.49
N LEU A 107 -1.68 -2.87 36.24
CA LEU A 107 -1.59 -1.52 35.68
C LEU A 107 -0.27 -1.29 34.93
N LEU A 108 0.86 -1.62 35.55
CA LEU A 108 2.19 -1.42 34.96
C LEU A 108 2.42 -2.32 33.75
N GLU A 109 1.96 -3.57 33.82
CA GLU A 109 2.01 -4.52 32.72
C GLU A 109 1.22 -4.00 31.51
N GLY A 110 -0.03 -3.57 31.71
CA GLY A 110 -0.84 -3.08 30.60
C GLY A 110 -0.32 -1.77 30.00
N LEU A 111 0.24 -0.88 30.82
CA LEU A 111 0.93 0.32 30.36
C LEU A 111 2.16 -0.03 29.52
N LEU A 112 2.96 -1.00 29.98
CA LEU A 112 4.15 -1.47 29.28
C LEU A 112 3.78 -2.12 27.94
N PHE A 113 2.77 -2.99 27.91
CA PHE A 113 2.32 -3.67 26.70
C PHE A 113 1.82 -2.69 25.63
N VAL A 114 0.93 -1.75 26.01
CA VAL A 114 0.43 -0.72 25.09
C VAL A 114 1.55 0.19 24.59
N SER A 115 2.48 0.58 25.48
CA SER A 115 3.61 1.41 25.10
C SER A 115 4.53 0.67 24.13
N LEU A 116 4.92 -0.57 24.45
CA LEU A 116 5.78 -1.40 23.63
C LEU A 116 5.19 -1.59 22.22
N LEU A 117 3.91 -1.98 22.14
CA LEU A 117 3.26 -2.19 20.85
C LEU A 117 3.07 -0.91 20.05
N ALA A 118 2.87 0.24 20.71
CA ALA A 118 2.81 1.51 20.03
C ALA A 118 4.19 1.96 19.52
N PHE A 119 5.27 1.71 20.29
CA PHE A 119 6.64 2.05 19.91
C PHE A 119 7.18 1.18 18.76
N LEU A 120 6.88 -0.12 18.79
CA LEU A 120 7.28 -1.05 17.74
C LEU A 120 6.44 -0.83 16.48
N LYS A 121 7.06 -0.88 15.32
CA LYS A 121 6.36 -0.81 14.03
C LYS A 121 5.71 -2.14 13.65
N PHE A 122 4.94 -2.71 14.58
CA PHE A 122 3.96 -3.70 14.20
C PHE A 122 2.95 -3.01 13.27
N ASP A 123 2.59 -3.68 12.19
CA ASP A 123 1.62 -3.20 11.20
C ASP A 123 0.21 -3.05 11.86
N THR A 124 -0.87 -3.26 11.13
CA THR A 124 -2.25 -3.28 11.64
C THR A 124 -2.46 -4.21 12.86
N ALA A 125 -1.53 -5.13 13.14
CA ALA A 125 -1.51 -6.01 14.31
C ALA A 125 -1.65 -5.25 15.64
N VAL A 126 -1.03 -4.07 15.78
CA VAL A 126 -1.13 -3.23 17.00
C VAL A 126 -2.59 -2.93 17.35
N ILE A 127 -3.41 -2.64 16.34
CA ILE A 127 -4.82 -2.29 16.52
C ILE A 127 -5.55 -3.48 17.14
N PHE A 128 -5.39 -4.65 16.54
CA PHE A 128 -6.05 -5.87 16.99
C PHE A 128 -5.56 -6.28 18.38
N SER A 129 -4.25 -6.16 18.65
CA SER A 129 -3.67 -6.43 19.95
C SER A 129 -4.25 -5.51 21.02
N ILE A 130 -4.13 -4.19 20.87
CA ILE A 130 -4.57 -3.23 21.88
C ILE A 130 -6.09 -3.30 22.07
N LYS A 131 -6.86 -3.42 20.98
CA LYS A 131 -8.33 -3.54 21.04
C LYS A 131 -8.75 -4.75 21.85
N LEU A 132 -8.16 -5.91 21.58
CA LEU A 132 -8.55 -7.13 22.29
C LEU A 132 -8.02 -7.13 23.74
N PHE A 133 -6.75 -6.76 23.92
CA PHE A 133 -6.10 -6.68 25.22
C PHE A 133 -6.76 -5.69 26.17
N ALA A 134 -7.23 -4.52 25.71
CA ALA A 134 -7.95 -3.58 26.56
C ALA A 134 -9.19 -4.21 27.23
N GLY A 135 -9.83 -5.18 26.56
CA GLY A 135 -10.89 -5.98 27.16
C GLY A 135 -10.40 -6.88 28.29
N TYR A 136 -9.32 -7.62 28.05
CA TYR A 136 -8.72 -8.52 29.05
C TYR A 136 -8.13 -7.74 30.24
N TRP A 137 -7.52 -6.60 29.97
CA TRP A 137 -6.94 -5.73 30.98
C TRP A 137 -7.99 -5.14 31.92
N MET A 138 -9.14 -4.71 31.35
CA MET A 138 -10.29 -4.25 32.14
C MET A 138 -10.87 -5.37 33.01
N GLN A 139 -10.93 -6.60 32.47
CA GLN A 139 -11.38 -7.77 33.23
C GLN A 139 -10.43 -8.10 34.39
N PHE A 140 -9.12 -8.02 34.15
CA PHE A 140 -8.12 -8.26 35.19
C PHE A 140 -8.23 -7.27 36.35
N LEU A 141 -8.39 -5.98 36.06
CA LEU A 141 -8.37 -4.94 37.09
C LEU A 141 -9.68 -4.75 37.87
N ARG A 142 -10.80 -5.36 37.44
CA ARG A 142 -12.11 -5.20 38.11
C ARG A 142 -12.64 -6.44 38.81
N GLY A 143 -12.15 -7.65 38.54
CA GLY A 143 -12.47 -8.89 39.28
C GLY A 143 -13.95 -9.38 39.29
N ASP A 144 -14.94 -8.51 39.18
CA ASP A 144 -16.36 -8.75 39.55
C ASP A 144 -17.34 -8.70 38.35
N GLN A 145 -16.88 -8.94 37.12
CA GLN A 145 -17.82 -9.06 36.00
C GLN A 145 -18.47 -10.45 36.01
N LYS A 146 -19.46 -10.65 36.89
CA LYS A 146 -20.33 -11.86 37.00
C LYS A 146 -21.02 -12.27 35.67
N GLY A 147 -20.94 -11.45 34.62
CA GLY A 147 -21.44 -11.75 33.27
C GLY A 147 -20.38 -12.25 32.27
N PHE A 148 -19.08 -12.13 32.55
CA PHE A 148 -18.00 -12.60 31.68
C PHE A 148 -17.19 -13.68 32.41
N ARG A 149 -17.61 -14.94 32.24
CA ARG A 149 -17.04 -16.11 32.91
C ARG A 149 -15.54 -16.27 32.57
N GLN A 150 -14.67 -16.03 33.54
CA GLN A 150 -13.29 -16.51 33.55
C GLN A 150 -13.29 -18.06 33.69
N PRO A 151 -12.34 -18.80 33.06
CA PRO A 151 -10.93 -18.53 33.29
C PRO A 151 -10.00 -18.66 32.07
N PHE A 152 -9.07 -17.71 31.95
CA PHE A 152 -7.86 -17.94 31.17
C PHE A 152 -7.05 -19.12 31.74
N THR A 153 -7.23 -19.54 33.01
CA THR A 153 -7.00 -20.91 33.52
C THR A 153 -7.51 -21.11 34.97
N PRO A 154 -8.26 -22.19 35.28
CA PRO A 154 -7.57 -23.45 35.57
C PRO A 154 -8.08 -24.63 34.73
N GLY A 155 -7.13 -25.36 34.12
CA GLY A 155 -7.35 -26.61 33.38
C GLY A 155 -7.15 -26.59 31.86
N PHE A 156 -6.75 -25.46 31.24
CA PHE A 156 -6.54 -25.33 29.79
C PHE A 156 -7.63 -26.01 28.93
N SER A 157 -8.89 -25.86 29.33
CA SER A 157 -9.99 -26.42 28.56
C SER A 157 -10.13 -25.67 27.23
N LEU A 158 -9.91 -26.36 26.11
CA LEU A 158 -10.07 -25.81 24.74
C LEU A 158 -11.43 -25.13 24.53
N ARG A 159 -12.48 -25.60 25.21
CA ARG A 159 -13.85 -25.10 25.07
C ARG A 159 -14.17 -23.90 25.96
N LYS A 160 -13.47 -23.75 27.10
CA LYS A 160 -13.73 -22.69 28.09
C LYS A 160 -12.69 -21.58 28.08
N ASN A 161 -11.54 -21.78 27.42
CA ASN A 161 -10.49 -20.77 27.34
C ASN A 161 -10.88 -19.65 26.37
N ARG A 162 -11.05 -18.44 26.90
CA ARG A 162 -11.47 -17.28 26.12
C ARG A 162 -10.47 -16.90 25.03
N GLY A 163 -9.17 -17.02 25.32
CA GLY A 163 -8.12 -16.77 24.33
C GLY A 163 -8.22 -17.70 23.13
N ILE A 164 -8.52 -18.98 23.36
CA ILE A 164 -8.73 -19.97 22.29
C ILE A 164 -9.99 -19.66 21.50
N GLN A 165 -11.08 -19.25 22.15
CA GLN A 165 -12.30 -18.83 21.46
C GLN A 165 -12.06 -17.61 20.56
N ASP A 166 -11.38 -16.58 21.06
CA ASP A 166 -11.08 -15.37 20.29
C ASP A 166 -10.07 -15.67 19.15
N LEU A 167 -9.11 -16.59 19.35
CA LEU A 167 -8.23 -17.11 18.28
C LEU A 167 -9.01 -17.87 17.20
N THR A 168 -9.89 -18.78 17.58
CA THR A 168 -10.73 -19.52 16.62
C THR A 168 -11.66 -18.57 15.86
N CYS A 169 -12.21 -17.57 16.55
CA CYS A 169 -13.07 -16.55 15.96
C CYS A 169 -12.34 -15.71 14.90
N VAL A 170 -11.10 -15.27 15.16
CA VAL A 170 -10.29 -14.54 14.17
C VAL A 170 -9.89 -15.43 12.99
N VAL A 171 -9.58 -16.71 13.22
CA VAL A 171 -9.26 -17.66 12.15
C VAL A 171 -10.47 -17.86 11.24
N LEU A 172 -11.65 -18.12 11.81
CA LEU A 172 -12.89 -18.28 11.04
C LEU A 172 -13.22 -17.00 10.26
N GLY A 173 -13.19 -15.84 10.91
CA GLY A 173 -13.40 -14.54 10.24
C GLY A 173 -12.40 -14.29 9.11
N SER A 174 -11.14 -14.71 9.28
CA SER A 174 -10.11 -14.62 8.25
C SER A 174 -10.37 -15.53 7.05
N ILE A 175 -10.81 -16.78 7.29
CA ILE A 175 -11.17 -17.71 6.23
C ILE A 175 -12.32 -17.13 5.40
N PHE A 176 -13.40 -16.64 6.06
CA PHE A 176 -14.52 -16.03 5.34
C PHE A 176 -14.12 -14.77 4.59
N ALA A 177 -13.27 -13.91 5.18
CA ALA A 177 -12.75 -12.73 4.47
C ALA A 177 -11.97 -13.11 3.20
N ILE A 178 -11.18 -14.19 3.23
CA ILE A 178 -10.46 -14.70 2.06
C ILE A 178 -11.43 -15.28 1.03
N LEU A 179 -12.46 -16.01 1.46
CA LEU A 179 -13.45 -16.61 0.55
C LEU A 179 -14.22 -15.58 -0.28
N VAL A 180 -14.48 -14.38 0.27
CA VAL A 180 -15.08 -13.25 -0.47
C VAL A 180 -14.30 -12.91 -1.74
N TYR A 181 -12.97 -13.06 -1.71
CA TYR A 181 -12.10 -12.75 -2.84
C TYR A 181 -11.92 -13.91 -3.81
N ILE A 182 -12.21 -15.14 -3.40
CA ILE A 182 -12.05 -16.34 -4.24
C ILE A 182 -13.34 -16.60 -5.03
N VAL A 183 -14.50 -16.35 -4.43
CA VAL A 183 -15.82 -16.68 -5.00
C VAL A 183 -16.52 -15.40 -5.49
N PRO A 184 -17.14 -15.39 -6.69
CA PRO A 184 -17.19 -16.47 -7.69
C PRO A 184 -15.89 -16.64 -8.49
N TYR A 185 -15.04 -15.61 -8.57
CA TYR A 185 -13.75 -15.66 -9.24
C TYR A 185 -12.69 -14.85 -8.47
N PRO A 186 -11.41 -15.23 -8.57
CA PRO A 186 -10.35 -14.68 -7.75
C PRO A 186 -9.99 -13.23 -8.13
N LEU A 187 -10.14 -12.31 -7.18
CA LEU A 187 -9.68 -10.91 -7.30
C LEU A 187 -8.29 -10.76 -6.68
N THR A 188 -7.26 -10.96 -7.51
CA THR A 188 -5.85 -11.03 -7.06
C THR A 188 -5.12 -9.69 -7.15
N ALA A 189 -4.20 -9.47 -6.20
CA ALA A 189 -3.30 -8.33 -6.16
C ALA A 189 -2.35 -8.30 -7.37
N LEU A 190 -1.93 -9.48 -7.86
CA LEU A 190 -1.10 -9.56 -9.06
C LEU A 190 -1.84 -9.06 -10.31
N ASN A 191 -3.13 -9.43 -10.49
CA ASN A 191 -3.93 -8.93 -11.60
C ASN A 191 -4.13 -7.41 -11.49
N SER A 192 -4.45 -6.91 -10.28
CA SER A 192 -4.53 -5.47 -10.04
C SER A 192 -3.20 -4.77 -10.39
N ALA A 193 -2.06 -5.35 -10.02
CA ALA A 193 -0.75 -4.79 -10.34
C ALA A 193 -0.52 -4.70 -11.87
N LYS A 194 -0.88 -5.74 -12.63
CA LYS A 194 -0.78 -5.75 -14.11
C LYS A 194 -1.68 -4.72 -14.76
N GLU A 195 -2.91 -4.56 -14.27
CA GLU A 195 -3.83 -3.53 -14.75
C GLU A 195 -3.28 -2.12 -14.49
N VAL A 196 -2.77 -1.85 -13.28
CA VAL A 196 -2.16 -0.56 -12.95
C VAL A 196 -0.92 -0.31 -13.81
N ALA A 197 -0.06 -1.32 -13.96
CA ALA A 197 1.15 -1.22 -14.76
C ALA A 197 0.81 -0.86 -16.22
N THR A 198 -0.14 -1.56 -16.82
CA THR A 198 -0.64 -1.26 -18.18
C THR A 198 -1.22 0.16 -18.27
N GLU A 199 -2.00 0.58 -17.28
CA GLU A 199 -2.55 1.94 -17.24
C GLU A 199 -1.42 2.99 -17.19
N MET A 200 -0.36 2.73 -16.41
CA MET A 200 0.79 3.62 -16.26
C MET A 200 1.69 3.67 -17.49
N THR A 201 1.90 2.55 -18.20
CA THR A 201 2.70 2.52 -19.44
C THR A 201 2.08 3.38 -20.54
N HIS A 202 0.76 3.59 -20.54
CA HIS A 202 0.08 4.53 -21.42
C HIS A 202 0.06 5.97 -20.90
N GLU A 203 0.01 6.19 -19.58
CA GLU A 203 -0.03 7.56 -19.02
C GLU A 203 1.30 8.29 -19.13
N VAL A 204 2.45 7.61 -19.01
CA VAL A 204 3.78 8.24 -19.13
C VAL A 204 4.00 8.89 -20.51
N PRO A 205 3.83 8.19 -21.65
CA PRO A 205 3.89 8.77 -22.99
C PRO A 205 2.98 9.99 -23.16
N LYS A 206 1.74 9.91 -22.66
CA LYS A 206 0.79 11.03 -22.72
C LYS A 206 1.32 12.26 -21.98
N ILE A 207 1.89 12.08 -20.79
CA ILE A 207 2.48 13.19 -20.03
C ILE A 207 3.63 13.82 -20.82
N LEU A 208 4.51 13.02 -21.40
CA LEU A 208 5.64 13.52 -22.21
C LEU A 208 5.17 14.30 -23.44
N ARG A 209 4.15 13.80 -24.16
CA ARG A 209 3.52 14.52 -25.29
C ARG A 209 2.96 15.87 -24.83
N LEU A 210 2.20 15.88 -23.73
CA LEU A 210 1.63 17.10 -23.16
C LEU A 210 2.70 18.11 -22.74
N PHE A 211 3.86 17.65 -22.26
CA PHE A 211 4.98 18.55 -21.94
C PHE A 211 5.56 19.21 -23.19
N VAL A 212 5.79 18.45 -24.26
CA VAL A 212 6.30 19.01 -25.52
C VAL A 212 5.32 20.02 -26.10
N GLU A 213 4.03 19.67 -26.15
CA GLU A 213 2.96 20.58 -26.59
C GLU A 213 2.89 21.83 -25.71
N PHE A 214 2.94 21.66 -24.39
CA PHE A 214 2.93 22.77 -23.45
C PHE A 214 4.15 23.67 -23.62
N LEU A 215 5.32 23.15 -23.98
CA LEU A 215 6.56 23.90 -24.20
C LEU A 215 6.68 24.55 -25.59
N GLU A 216 5.81 24.19 -26.52
CA GLU A 216 5.74 24.78 -27.87
C GLU A 216 4.91 26.06 -27.90
N THR A 217 3.87 26.19 -27.08
CA THR A 217 2.95 27.35 -27.10
C THR A 217 3.62 28.67 -26.70
N ASP A 218 3.44 29.76 -27.45
CA ASP A 218 4.11 31.04 -27.16
C ASP A 218 3.83 31.63 -25.76
N LYS A 219 2.67 31.28 -25.17
CA LYS A 219 2.25 31.72 -23.83
C LYS A 219 1.95 30.53 -22.93
N SER A 220 2.27 30.68 -21.65
CA SER A 220 1.84 29.74 -20.62
C SER A 220 0.32 29.74 -20.52
N ASN A 221 -0.30 28.57 -20.76
CA ASN A 221 -1.73 28.35 -20.58
C ASN A 221 -2.00 27.66 -19.25
N ASP A 222 -2.69 28.33 -18.33
CA ASP A 222 -3.05 27.78 -17.01
C ASP A 222 -3.87 26.47 -17.14
N TYR A 223 -4.72 26.35 -18.16
CA TYR A 223 -5.46 25.11 -18.41
C TYR A 223 -4.54 23.93 -18.80
N GLY A 224 -3.49 24.21 -19.59
CA GLY A 224 -2.49 23.21 -19.95
C GLY A 224 -1.69 22.75 -18.73
N GLN A 225 -1.36 23.68 -17.83
CA GLN A 225 -0.69 23.40 -16.57
C GLN A 225 -1.54 22.51 -15.66
N ASP A 226 -2.80 22.88 -15.43
CA ASP A 226 -3.73 22.08 -14.62
C ASP A 226 -3.94 20.69 -15.21
N ARG A 227 -3.93 20.56 -16.54
CA ARG A 227 -4.00 19.26 -17.21
C ARG A 227 -2.76 18.41 -16.91
N ILE A 228 -1.55 18.93 -17.10
CA ILE A 228 -0.30 18.22 -16.81
C ILE A 228 -0.23 17.83 -15.33
N GLN A 229 -0.49 18.78 -14.43
CA GLN A 229 -0.42 18.53 -12.99
C GLN A 229 -1.43 17.46 -12.53
N ARG A 230 -2.61 17.39 -13.15
CA ARG A 230 -3.57 16.30 -12.90
C ARG A 230 -3.00 14.94 -13.30
N HIS A 231 -2.35 14.82 -14.47
CA HIS A 231 -1.72 13.56 -14.88
C HIS A 231 -0.52 13.19 -14.01
N ILE A 232 0.30 14.16 -13.58
CA ILE A 232 1.42 13.91 -12.64
C ILE A 232 0.90 13.42 -11.28
N ARG A 233 -0.15 14.05 -10.73
CA ARG A 233 -0.80 13.61 -9.49
C ARG A 233 -1.40 12.21 -9.63
N ARG A 234 -1.99 11.91 -10.79
CA ARG A 234 -2.48 10.57 -11.12
C ARG A 234 -1.32 9.57 -11.15
N LEU A 235 -0.23 9.87 -11.87
CA LEU A 235 0.94 9.00 -11.98
C LEU A 235 1.53 8.67 -10.60
N HIS A 236 1.65 9.65 -9.70
CA HIS A 236 2.10 9.41 -8.32
C HIS A 236 1.20 8.44 -7.56
N LYS A 237 -0.13 8.66 -7.64
CA LYS A 237 -1.12 7.83 -6.97
C LYS A 237 -1.12 6.39 -7.52
N GLU A 238 -0.99 6.25 -8.84
CA GLU A 238 -0.93 4.95 -9.50
C GLU A 238 0.38 4.21 -9.21
N SER A 239 1.51 4.93 -9.15
CA SER A 239 2.81 4.37 -8.73
C SER A 239 2.72 3.76 -7.32
N GLY A 240 2.16 4.51 -6.36
CA GLY A 240 1.93 3.98 -5.01
C GLY A 240 0.99 2.77 -5.00
N ARG A 241 -0.07 2.78 -5.82
CA ARG A 241 -0.99 1.64 -5.96
C ARG A 241 -0.31 0.40 -6.56
N LEU A 242 0.59 0.59 -7.52
CA LEU A 242 1.38 -0.49 -8.11
C LEU A 242 2.32 -1.09 -7.06
N ALA A 243 3.08 -0.25 -6.34
CA ALA A 243 3.97 -0.68 -5.27
C ALA A 243 3.23 -1.49 -4.19
N ASP A 244 2.07 -1.00 -3.74
CA ASP A 244 1.23 -1.71 -2.78
C ASP A 244 0.73 -3.06 -3.33
N SER A 245 0.30 -3.10 -4.59
CA SER A 245 -0.21 -4.33 -5.22
C SER A 245 0.90 -5.37 -5.40
N VAL A 246 2.09 -4.96 -5.83
CA VAL A 246 3.28 -5.82 -5.96
C VAL A 246 3.72 -6.35 -4.59
N LYS A 247 3.69 -5.52 -3.55
CA LYS A 247 3.99 -5.94 -2.18
C LYS A 247 2.98 -7.00 -1.69
N HIS A 248 1.70 -6.77 -1.92
CA HIS A 248 0.64 -7.68 -1.46
C HIS A 248 0.54 -8.97 -2.28
N ALA A 249 0.95 -8.96 -3.55
CA ALA A 249 1.02 -10.15 -4.39
C ALA A 249 1.94 -11.25 -3.81
N TRP A 250 2.87 -10.91 -2.90
CA TRP A 250 3.66 -11.91 -2.18
C TRP A 250 2.77 -12.91 -1.42
N TRP A 251 1.65 -12.48 -0.85
CA TRP A 251 0.73 -13.37 -0.12
C TRP A 251 0.00 -14.36 -1.03
N GLU A 252 0.03 -14.15 -2.34
CA GLU A 252 -0.64 -15.01 -3.32
C GLU A 252 0.30 -16.05 -3.93
N CYS A 253 1.62 -15.82 -3.85
CA CYS A 253 2.65 -16.69 -4.38
C CYS A 253 3.61 -17.26 -3.32
N PHE A 254 3.63 -16.70 -2.10
CA PHE A 254 4.55 -17.04 -1.01
C PHE A 254 6.02 -17.08 -1.44
N GLY A 255 6.41 -16.19 -2.35
CA GLY A 255 7.79 -16.15 -2.84
C GLY A 255 8.14 -17.20 -3.90
N CYS A 256 7.18 -18.02 -4.33
CA CYS A 256 7.44 -19.21 -5.13
C CYS A 256 6.76 -19.19 -6.50
N GLY A 257 7.38 -19.91 -7.44
CA GLY A 257 6.80 -20.26 -8.74
C GLY A 257 6.58 -19.08 -9.70
N ARG A 258 5.69 -19.30 -10.67
CA ARG A 258 5.50 -18.39 -11.83
C ARG A 258 4.99 -17.00 -11.43
N ARG A 259 4.07 -16.96 -10.46
CA ARG A 259 3.51 -15.70 -9.95
C ARG A 259 4.55 -14.83 -9.24
N GLN A 260 5.59 -15.43 -8.67
CA GLN A 260 6.71 -14.68 -8.10
C GLN A 260 7.55 -14.00 -9.19
N LEU A 261 7.77 -14.67 -10.33
CA LEU A 261 8.50 -14.08 -11.46
C LEU A 261 7.77 -12.85 -12.00
N ASP A 262 6.46 -12.97 -12.20
CA ASP A 262 5.61 -11.83 -12.60
C ASP A 262 5.69 -10.69 -11.58
N ARG A 263 5.65 -11.01 -10.27
CA ARG A 263 5.79 -10.02 -9.19
C ARG A 263 7.13 -9.31 -9.24
N TRP A 264 8.23 -10.02 -9.50
CA TRP A 264 9.55 -9.41 -9.62
C TRP A 264 9.63 -8.50 -10.84
N ALA A 265 9.11 -8.93 -11.99
CA ALA A 265 9.03 -8.11 -13.20
C ALA A 265 8.32 -6.78 -12.93
N LEU A 266 7.13 -6.85 -12.32
CA LEU A 266 6.34 -5.69 -11.95
C LEU A 266 7.04 -4.83 -10.90
N GLY A 267 7.84 -5.42 -10.01
CA GLY A 267 8.67 -4.69 -9.04
C GLY A 267 9.81 -3.89 -9.70
N VAL A 268 10.48 -4.44 -10.71
CA VAL A 268 11.49 -3.70 -11.49
C VAL A 268 10.83 -2.58 -12.29
N LEU A 269 9.66 -2.84 -12.88
CA LEU A 269 8.88 -1.83 -13.57
C LEU A 269 8.43 -0.71 -12.62
N GLU A 270 7.96 -1.04 -11.43
CA GLU A 270 7.57 -0.06 -10.40
C GLU A 270 8.73 0.88 -10.06
N GLN A 271 9.93 0.35 -9.83
CA GLN A 271 11.12 1.18 -9.60
C GLN A 271 11.43 2.09 -10.79
N SER A 272 11.28 1.58 -12.02
CA SER A 272 11.50 2.34 -13.26
C SER A 272 10.46 3.45 -13.43
N LEU A 273 9.20 3.17 -13.10
CA LEU A 273 8.10 4.15 -13.11
C LEU A 273 8.26 5.20 -12.02
N GLN A 274 8.78 4.84 -10.84
CA GLN A 274 9.07 5.78 -9.77
C GLN A 274 10.20 6.75 -10.15
N LYS A 275 11.29 6.25 -10.74
CA LYS A 275 12.35 7.10 -11.32
C LYS A 275 11.81 8.02 -12.42
N THR A 276 10.91 7.49 -13.26
CA THR A 276 10.23 8.26 -14.30
C THR A 276 9.37 9.37 -13.73
N TYR A 277 8.64 9.10 -12.65
CA TYR A 277 7.87 10.12 -11.93
C TYR A 277 8.78 11.22 -11.39
N ASP A 278 9.91 10.88 -10.77
CA ASP A 278 10.86 11.86 -10.24
C ASP A 278 11.47 12.72 -11.37
N ALA A 279 11.79 12.11 -12.51
CA ALA A 279 12.26 12.83 -13.70
C ALA A 279 11.19 13.78 -14.27
N ILE A 280 9.94 13.33 -14.34
CA ILE A 280 8.79 14.16 -14.75
C ILE A 280 8.57 15.34 -13.80
N GLN A 281 8.71 15.13 -12.49
CA GLN A 281 8.66 16.21 -11.50
C GLN A 281 9.80 17.20 -11.68
N GLY A 282 11.00 16.72 -12.01
CA GLY A 282 12.14 17.57 -12.38
C GLY A 282 11.84 18.46 -13.58
N ILE A 283 11.21 17.90 -14.62
CA ILE A 283 10.74 18.66 -15.79
C ILE A 283 9.71 19.73 -15.37
N TRP A 284 8.72 19.33 -14.57
CA TRP A 284 7.66 20.21 -14.10
C TRP A 284 8.21 21.41 -13.32
N ALA A 285 9.08 21.16 -12.33
CA ALA A 285 9.63 22.20 -11.47
C ALA A 285 10.38 23.27 -12.27
N VAL A 286 11.11 22.87 -13.32
CA VAL A 286 11.85 23.81 -14.17
C VAL A 286 10.92 24.55 -15.14
N ALA A 287 9.91 23.87 -15.69
CA ALA A 287 8.92 24.50 -16.56
C ALA A 287 8.08 25.56 -15.83
N GLU A 288 7.74 25.32 -14.55
CA GLU A 288 6.99 26.23 -13.70
C GLU A 288 7.78 27.52 -13.39
N LEU A 289 9.09 27.42 -13.17
CA LEU A 289 9.96 28.59 -12.94
C LEU A 289 10.04 29.54 -14.14
N THR A 290 9.71 29.06 -15.34
CA THR A 290 9.71 29.86 -16.58
C THR A 290 8.33 30.34 -17.02
N LYS A 291 7.34 30.29 -16.11
CA LYS A 291 5.93 30.62 -16.40
C LYS A 291 5.68 32.06 -16.86
N THR A 292 6.48 33.02 -16.40
CA THR A 292 6.21 34.46 -16.57
C THR A 292 6.93 35.10 -17.75
N GLU A 293 7.80 34.37 -18.44
CA GLU A 293 8.62 34.90 -19.53
C GLU A 293 8.02 34.51 -20.88
N ALA A 294 7.94 35.46 -21.82
CA ALA A 294 7.64 35.14 -23.21
C ALA A 294 8.76 34.23 -23.74
N ARG A 295 8.38 33.12 -24.39
CA ARG A 295 9.37 32.16 -24.90
C ARG A 295 10.13 32.77 -26.06
N SER A 296 11.46 32.70 -26.00
CA SER A 296 12.31 33.24 -27.06
C SER A 296 12.25 32.39 -28.33
N GLU A 297 12.60 32.97 -29.48
CA GLU A 297 12.68 32.22 -30.74
C GLU A 297 13.66 31.04 -30.65
N LYS A 298 14.74 31.20 -29.87
CA LYS A 298 15.73 30.14 -29.57
C LYS A 298 15.09 28.96 -28.84
N HIS A 299 14.22 29.23 -27.86
CA HIS A 299 13.44 28.21 -27.18
C HIS A 299 12.53 27.47 -28.16
N VAL A 300 11.77 28.21 -28.98
CA VAL A 300 10.85 27.62 -29.97
C VAL A 300 11.58 26.78 -31.02
N ALA A 301 12.77 27.20 -31.45
CA ALA A 301 13.59 26.45 -32.40
C ALA A 301 14.00 25.08 -31.84
N LEU A 302 14.51 25.06 -30.60
CA LEU A 302 15.00 23.82 -29.99
C LEU A 302 13.85 22.87 -29.57
N ILE A 303 12.70 23.39 -29.13
CA ILE A 303 11.54 22.53 -28.83
C ILE A 303 10.96 21.89 -30.10
N LYS A 304 11.05 22.54 -31.27
CA LYS A 304 10.66 21.92 -32.55
C LYS A 304 11.52 20.71 -32.87
N VAL A 305 12.82 20.75 -32.59
CA VAL A 305 13.72 19.59 -32.73
C VAL A 305 13.30 18.47 -31.77
N VAL A 306 13.03 18.80 -30.50
CA VAL A 306 12.50 17.82 -29.53
C VAL A 306 11.19 17.21 -30.04
N LYS A 307 10.24 18.02 -30.50
CA LYS A 307 8.97 17.52 -31.03
C LYS A 307 9.15 16.57 -32.22
N ALA A 308 9.97 16.97 -33.20
CA ALA A 308 10.17 16.21 -34.42
C ALA A 308 10.89 14.87 -34.19
N HIS A 309 11.87 14.85 -33.29
CA HIS A 309 12.74 13.68 -33.12
C HIS A 309 12.46 12.86 -31.87
N PHE A 310 11.91 13.44 -30.80
CA PHE A 310 11.66 12.75 -29.54
C PHE A 310 10.26 12.10 -29.47
N LEU A 311 9.20 12.78 -29.96
CA LEU A 311 7.85 12.20 -29.91
C LEU A 311 7.73 10.85 -30.64
N PRO A 312 8.35 10.64 -31.81
CA PRO A 312 8.38 9.31 -32.43
C PRO A 312 9.04 8.24 -31.54
N ILE A 313 10.05 8.62 -30.73
CA ILE A 313 10.69 7.69 -29.80
C ILE A 313 9.71 7.30 -28.69
N VAL A 314 8.95 8.27 -28.18
CA VAL A 314 7.92 8.03 -27.16
C VAL A 314 6.90 7.00 -27.62
N ASP A 315 6.49 7.05 -28.90
CA ASP A 315 5.55 6.09 -29.48
C ASP A 315 6.13 4.66 -29.51
N ILE A 316 7.41 4.53 -29.90
CA ILE A 316 8.11 3.23 -29.92
C ILE A 316 8.29 2.68 -28.50
N VAL A 317 8.51 3.56 -27.52
CA VAL A 317 8.66 3.18 -26.10
C VAL A 317 7.33 2.74 -25.50
N GLU A 318 6.23 3.41 -25.85
CA GLU A 318 4.89 2.96 -25.50
C GLU A 318 4.66 1.53 -26.03
N GLU A 319 4.99 1.28 -27.29
CA GLU A 319 4.90 -0.06 -27.89
C GLU A 319 5.80 -1.10 -27.19
N LEU A 320 7.04 -0.73 -26.86
CA LEU A 320 7.98 -1.58 -26.12
C LEU A 320 7.40 -1.98 -24.76
N LEU A 321 6.94 -1.00 -23.98
CA LEU A 321 6.43 -1.24 -22.64
C LEU A 321 5.15 -2.07 -22.66
N VAL A 322 4.23 -1.77 -23.57
CA VAL A 322 3.03 -2.59 -23.77
C VAL A 322 3.44 -4.02 -24.11
N SER A 323 4.37 -4.23 -25.04
CA SER A 323 4.82 -5.58 -25.45
C SER A 323 5.44 -6.39 -24.31
N VAL A 324 6.01 -5.75 -23.30
CA VAL A 324 6.59 -6.43 -22.13
C VAL A 324 5.55 -6.63 -21.02
N VAL A 325 4.67 -5.65 -20.79
CA VAL A 325 3.73 -5.65 -19.66
C VAL A 325 2.42 -6.38 -19.97
N SER A 326 1.99 -6.40 -21.24
CA SER A 326 0.74 -7.04 -21.67
C SER A 326 0.84 -8.56 -21.75
N VAL A 327 2.02 -9.14 -21.51
CA VAL A 327 2.17 -10.60 -21.49
C VAL A 327 1.57 -11.15 -20.20
N ASP A 328 0.65 -12.10 -20.34
CA ASP A 328 -0.09 -12.70 -19.23
C ASP A 328 0.80 -13.25 -18.12
N SER A 329 2.01 -13.71 -18.44
CA SER A 329 3.07 -14.02 -17.47
C SER A 329 4.41 -13.99 -18.16
N LEU A 330 5.49 -13.65 -17.45
CA LEU A 330 6.85 -13.78 -17.98
C LEU A 330 7.20 -15.21 -18.40
N VAL A 331 6.54 -16.23 -17.84
CA VAL A 331 6.72 -17.62 -18.29
C VAL A 331 6.14 -17.84 -19.69
N HIS A 332 5.16 -17.04 -20.09
CA HIS A 332 4.58 -17.03 -21.43
C HIS A 332 5.26 -16.02 -22.36
N PHE A 333 6.33 -15.37 -21.91
CA PHE A 333 7.16 -14.52 -22.75
C PHE A 333 7.87 -15.41 -23.77
N THR A 334 7.36 -15.42 -25.00
CA THR A 334 7.85 -16.32 -26.04
C THR A 334 9.12 -15.76 -26.69
N SER A 335 9.84 -16.60 -27.42
CA SER A 335 10.98 -16.13 -28.23
C SER A 335 10.56 -15.12 -29.30
N ALA A 336 9.30 -15.15 -29.75
CA ALA A 336 8.77 -14.14 -30.67
C ALA A 336 8.55 -12.79 -29.97
N ASP A 337 8.08 -12.80 -28.72
CA ASP A 337 7.95 -11.59 -27.90
C ASP A 337 9.33 -11.01 -27.59
N ALA A 338 10.29 -11.87 -27.23
CA ALA A 338 11.68 -11.49 -27.01
C ALA A 338 12.27 -10.81 -28.26
N GLU A 339 12.07 -11.40 -29.44
CA GLU A 339 12.56 -10.82 -30.68
C GLU A 339 11.90 -9.49 -31.01
N ARG A 340 10.58 -9.36 -30.79
CA ARG A 340 9.89 -8.08 -30.93
C ARG A 340 10.47 -7.01 -30.01
N VAL A 341 10.74 -7.35 -28.75
CA VAL A 341 11.34 -6.45 -27.77
C VAL A 341 12.75 -6.04 -28.18
N ARG A 342 13.57 -6.97 -28.72
CA ARG A 342 14.90 -6.66 -29.29
C ARG A 342 14.81 -5.66 -30.44
N VAL A 343 13.93 -5.92 -31.41
CA VAL A 343 13.71 -5.03 -32.56
C VAL A 343 13.28 -3.63 -32.11
N LEU A 344 12.37 -3.53 -31.14
CA LEU A 344 11.95 -2.24 -30.59
C LEU A 344 13.09 -1.53 -29.84
N LYS A 345 13.91 -2.27 -29.08
CA LYS A 345 15.10 -1.74 -28.39
C LYS A 345 16.08 -1.11 -29.38
N ASP A 346 16.37 -1.80 -30.48
CA ASP A 346 17.32 -1.35 -31.50
C ASP A 346 16.79 -0.10 -32.21
N LYS A 347 15.50 -0.08 -32.56
CA LYS A 347 14.84 1.12 -33.11
C LYS A 347 14.94 2.33 -32.18
N ILE A 348 14.76 2.12 -30.88
CA ILE A 348 14.91 3.19 -29.88
C ILE A 348 16.36 3.65 -29.81
N HIS A 349 17.34 2.75 -29.82
CA HIS A 349 18.76 3.12 -29.80
C HIS A 349 19.15 3.97 -31.01
N GLU A 350 18.72 3.57 -32.21
CA GLU A 350 18.96 4.34 -33.44
C GLU A 350 18.27 5.71 -33.38
N ALA A 351 17.01 5.77 -32.98
CA ALA A 351 16.26 7.02 -32.89
C ALA A 351 16.82 7.97 -31.81
N LYS A 352 17.32 7.44 -30.69
CA LYS A 352 18.06 8.20 -29.67
C LYS A 352 19.33 8.82 -30.24
N GLY A 353 20.06 8.11 -31.10
CA GLY A 353 21.22 8.63 -31.82
C GLY A 353 20.87 9.85 -32.67
N ARG A 354 19.85 9.70 -33.52
CA ARG A 354 19.34 10.79 -34.38
C ARG A 354 18.86 12.01 -33.59
N PHE A 355 18.10 11.79 -32.51
CA PHE A 355 17.64 12.89 -31.65
C PHE A 355 18.82 13.63 -31.03
N ARG A 356 19.82 12.90 -30.52
CA ARG A 356 21.00 13.49 -29.91
C ARG A 356 21.77 14.36 -30.91
N GLU A 357 21.99 13.86 -32.12
CA GLU A 357 22.68 14.59 -33.19
C GLU A 357 21.92 15.87 -33.56
N ALA A 358 20.64 15.77 -33.91
CA ALA A 358 19.81 16.92 -34.27
C ALA A 358 19.72 17.97 -33.15
N PHE A 359 19.62 17.53 -31.88
CA PHE A 359 19.58 18.43 -30.74
C PHE A 359 20.90 19.18 -30.54
N TRP A 360 22.05 18.50 -30.68
CA TRP A 360 23.35 19.13 -30.53
C TRP A 360 23.69 20.05 -31.70
N GLU A 361 23.31 19.70 -32.93
CA GLU A 361 23.48 20.54 -34.11
C GLU A 361 22.72 21.85 -33.97
N GLU A 362 21.44 21.79 -33.60
CA GLU A 362 20.60 22.98 -33.43
C GLU A 362 21.11 23.86 -32.28
N ARG A 363 21.49 23.23 -31.16
CA ARG A 363 22.12 23.95 -30.04
C ARG A 363 23.41 24.63 -30.46
N ALA A 364 24.27 23.94 -31.21
CA ALA A 364 25.53 24.50 -31.69
C ALA A 364 25.28 25.69 -32.62
N ARG A 365 24.26 25.61 -33.50
CA ARG A 365 23.85 26.74 -34.35
C ARG A 365 23.45 27.96 -33.53
N ILE A 366 22.56 27.78 -32.54
CA ILE A 366 22.09 28.87 -31.66
C ILE A 366 23.27 29.50 -30.89
N MET A 367 24.23 28.69 -30.44
CA MET A 367 25.40 29.16 -29.70
C MET A 367 26.41 29.88 -30.60
N ALA A 368 26.57 29.46 -31.86
CA ALA A 368 27.46 30.09 -32.83
C ALA A 368 26.99 31.51 -33.24
N GLU A 369 25.70 31.78 -33.13
CA GLU A 369 25.12 33.11 -33.37
C GLU A 369 25.42 34.12 -32.24
N GLN A 370 26.01 33.68 -31.11
CA GLN A 370 26.31 34.55 -29.97
C GLN A 370 27.73 35.12 -30.08
N THR A 371 27.86 36.44 -30.14
CA THR A 371 29.14 37.14 -30.35
C THR A 371 29.80 37.65 -29.07
N ASP A 372 29.06 37.78 -27.96
CA ASP A 372 29.57 38.24 -26.68
C ASP A 372 29.20 37.31 -25.49
N GLU A 373 29.96 37.42 -24.40
CA GLU A 373 29.83 36.56 -23.21
C GLU A 373 28.46 36.72 -22.51
N ARG A 374 27.89 37.92 -22.56
CA ARG A 374 26.61 38.24 -21.91
C ARG A 374 25.44 37.60 -22.66
N SER A 375 25.46 37.67 -24.00
CA SER A 375 24.49 37.06 -24.90
C SER A 375 24.56 35.53 -24.85
N MET A 376 25.76 34.97 -24.71
CA MET A 376 25.95 33.54 -24.48
C MET A 376 25.34 33.10 -23.14
N ARG A 377 25.61 33.83 -22.04
CA ARG A 377 25.02 33.52 -20.73
C ARG A 377 23.49 33.62 -20.73
N ASN A 378 22.93 34.63 -21.40
CA ASN A 378 21.48 34.78 -21.55
C ASN A 378 20.89 33.62 -22.35
N SER A 379 21.51 33.24 -23.47
CA SER A 379 21.06 32.09 -24.30
C SER A 379 21.09 30.77 -23.53
N ILE A 380 22.12 30.55 -22.68
CA ILE A 380 22.18 29.36 -21.82
C ILE A 380 21.01 29.35 -20.82
N ASN A 381 20.71 30.50 -20.22
CA ASN A 381 19.60 30.61 -19.26
C ASN A 381 18.24 30.37 -19.93
N GLU A 382 18.02 30.93 -21.13
CA GLU A 382 16.79 30.73 -21.92
C GLU A 382 16.62 29.26 -22.32
N LEU A 383 17.69 28.60 -22.77
CA LEU A 383 17.62 27.20 -23.22
C LEU A 383 17.62 26.18 -22.07
N ARG A 384 17.83 26.62 -20.82
CA ARG A 384 17.96 25.73 -19.65
C ARG A 384 16.79 24.76 -19.51
N VAL A 385 15.56 25.24 -19.71
CA VAL A 385 14.35 24.41 -19.59
C VAL A 385 14.39 23.25 -20.58
N ILE A 386 14.70 23.55 -21.84
CA ILE A 386 14.71 22.54 -22.90
C ILE A 386 15.84 21.53 -22.69
N HIS A 387 17.00 21.96 -22.18
CA HIS A 387 18.07 21.04 -21.80
C HIS A 387 17.65 20.08 -20.69
N VAL A 388 17.00 20.60 -19.64
CA VAL A 388 16.48 19.78 -18.55
C VAL A 388 15.42 18.82 -19.06
N VAL A 389 14.52 19.28 -19.93
CA VAL A 389 13.48 18.46 -20.56
C VAL A 389 14.12 17.33 -21.37
N ALA A 390 15.00 17.64 -22.31
CA ALA A 390 15.68 16.67 -23.16
C ALA A 390 16.50 15.66 -22.34
N PHE A 391 17.21 16.13 -21.30
CA PHE A 391 17.99 15.27 -20.42
C PHE A 391 17.11 14.28 -19.63
N ASN A 392 16.06 14.78 -18.95
CA ASN A 392 15.15 13.92 -18.18
C ASN A 392 14.38 12.96 -19.09
N MET A 393 13.96 13.42 -20.26
CA MET A 393 13.36 12.58 -21.31
C MET A 393 14.29 11.43 -21.71
N MET A 394 15.58 11.70 -21.92
CA MET A 394 16.57 10.66 -22.23
C MET A 394 16.85 9.72 -21.05
N MET A 395 16.76 10.20 -19.81
CA MET A 395 16.82 9.35 -18.61
C MET A 395 15.63 8.39 -18.54
N ILE A 396 14.41 8.88 -18.76
CA ILE A 396 13.19 8.06 -18.80
C ILE A 396 13.33 6.96 -19.86
N LEU A 397 13.82 7.30 -21.06
CA LEU A 397 14.08 6.31 -22.11
C LEU A 397 15.11 5.27 -21.69
N ARG A 398 16.20 5.68 -21.03
CA ARG A 398 17.23 4.75 -20.55
C ARG A 398 16.64 3.78 -19.53
N ASP A 399 15.85 4.26 -18.59
CA ASP A 399 15.30 3.43 -17.52
C ASP A 399 14.31 2.37 -18.07
N PHE A 400 13.50 2.72 -19.08
CA PHE A 400 12.65 1.73 -19.76
C PHE A 400 13.41 0.72 -20.63
N LEU A 401 14.49 1.15 -21.28
CA LEU A 401 15.39 0.22 -21.99
C LEU A 401 16.09 -0.73 -21.02
N GLU A 402 16.50 -0.23 -19.86
CA GLU A 402 17.12 -1.04 -18.81
C GLU A 402 16.14 -2.08 -18.25
N TYR A 403 14.87 -1.69 -18.04
CA TYR A 403 13.81 -2.63 -17.69
C TYR A 403 13.64 -3.73 -18.76
N ALA A 404 13.47 -3.36 -20.03
CA ALA A 404 13.32 -4.32 -21.11
C ALA A 404 14.53 -5.25 -21.25
N GLU A 405 15.74 -4.71 -21.10
CA GLU A 405 16.99 -5.47 -21.08
C GLU A 405 17.03 -6.50 -19.95
N GLN A 406 16.58 -6.14 -18.74
CA GLN A 406 16.51 -7.09 -17.63
C GLN A 406 15.55 -8.25 -17.91
N ILE A 407 14.41 -7.98 -18.55
CA ILE A 407 13.48 -9.04 -18.97
C ILE A 407 14.12 -9.95 -20.03
N LEU A 408 14.80 -9.38 -21.03
CA LEU A 408 15.49 -10.15 -22.06
C LEU A 408 16.61 -11.03 -21.49
N ARG A 409 17.47 -10.49 -20.63
CA ARG A 409 18.55 -11.25 -19.98
C ARG A 409 18.02 -12.40 -19.14
N HIS A 410 16.86 -12.20 -18.50
CA HIS A 410 16.20 -13.27 -17.77
C HIS A 410 15.67 -14.37 -18.70
N HIS A 411 15.01 -13.98 -19.79
CA HIS A 411 14.54 -14.93 -20.82
C HIS A 411 15.69 -15.75 -21.42
N ASP A 412 16.82 -15.10 -21.69
CA ASP A 412 18.00 -15.75 -22.28
C ASP A 412 18.83 -16.56 -21.26
N GLY A 413 18.44 -16.54 -19.98
CA GLY A 413 19.12 -17.27 -18.91
C GLY A 413 20.44 -16.66 -18.47
N GLU A 414 20.73 -15.41 -18.87
CA GLU A 414 21.98 -14.70 -18.57
C GLU A 414 22.00 -14.11 -17.17
N ALA A 415 20.84 -13.68 -16.65
CA ALA A 415 20.72 -13.07 -15.33
C ALA A 415 19.37 -13.35 -14.67
N ASP A 416 19.36 -13.50 -13.35
CA ASP A 416 18.11 -13.48 -12.57
C ASP A 416 17.55 -12.06 -12.53
N LEU A 417 16.21 -11.95 -12.53
CA LEU A 417 15.56 -10.68 -12.23
C LEU A 417 15.96 -10.19 -10.84
N GLN A 418 16.15 -8.88 -10.73
CA GLN A 418 16.49 -8.26 -9.45
C GLN A 418 15.39 -8.59 -8.44
N LYS A 419 15.76 -9.34 -7.40
CA LYS A 419 14.82 -9.74 -6.35
C LYS A 419 14.34 -8.49 -5.64
N VAL A 420 13.03 -8.27 -5.63
CA VAL A 420 12.39 -7.26 -4.79
C VAL A 420 12.76 -7.61 -3.35
N VAL A 421 13.52 -6.73 -2.68
CA VAL A 421 14.01 -6.96 -1.32
C VAL A 421 12.83 -7.30 -0.43
N GLU A 422 12.81 -8.55 0.04
CA GLU A 422 11.80 -8.99 1.00
C GLU A 422 12.10 -8.28 2.33
N HIS A 423 11.10 -7.62 2.89
CA HIS A 423 11.28 -6.87 4.12
C HIS A 423 11.86 -7.79 5.21
N ASP A 424 13.03 -7.42 5.73
CA ASP A 424 13.56 -8.00 6.96
C ASP A 424 12.57 -7.71 8.09
N TRP A 425 11.78 -8.73 8.44
CA TRP A 425 10.64 -8.57 9.33
C TRP A 425 11.06 -8.15 10.76
N LEU A 426 12.28 -8.50 11.19
CA LEU A 426 12.82 -8.09 12.49
C LEU A 426 13.45 -6.70 12.41
N GLY A 427 14.32 -6.45 11.43
CA GLY A 427 14.94 -5.15 11.23
C GLY A 427 13.92 -4.03 10.98
N GLY A 428 12.84 -4.35 10.27
CA GLY A 428 11.72 -3.44 9.98
C GLY A 428 10.95 -2.98 11.23
N LEU A 429 10.87 -3.80 12.28
CA LEU A 429 10.18 -3.43 13.53
C LEU A 429 10.87 -2.25 14.22
N PHE A 430 12.20 -2.18 14.12
CA PHE A 430 13.03 -1.17 14.76
C PHE A 430 13.33 0.05 13.88
N GLN A 431 12.97 -0.01 12.59
CA GLN A 431 13.35 1.01 11.63
C GLN A 431 12.68 2.36 11.95
N GLY A 432 13.50 3.37 12.29
CA GLY A 432 13.02 4.73 12.52
C GLY A 432 12.18 4.91 13.79
N ILE A 433 12.29 4.01 14.78
CA ILE A 433 11.62 4.15 16.08
C ILE A 433 11.97 5.49 16.74
N ALA A 434 13.25 5.90 16.66
CA ALA A 434 13.76 7.13 17.27
C ALA A 434 13.44 8.42 16.48
N THR A 435 12.70 8.34 15.36
CA THR A 435 12.33 9.55 14.62
C THR A 435 11.33 10.39 15.42
N PHE A 436 11.54 11.71 15.48
CA PHE A 436 10.69 12.63 16.26
C PHE A 436 9.20 12.51 15.91
N GLN A 437 8.89 12.34 14.63
CA GLN A 437 7.52 12.14 14.15
C GLN A 437 6.90 10.84 14.69
N ASN A 438 7.68 9.76 14.77
CA ASN A 438 7.22 8.50 15.33
C ASN A 438 6.96 8.65 16.83
N VAL A 439 7.92 9.18 17.60
CA VAL A 439 7.78 9.38 19.05
C VAL A 439 6.53 10.21 19.38
N ARG A 440 6.31 11.33 18.67
CA ARG A 440 5.12 12.17 18.87
C ARG A 440 3.81 11.43 18.60
N HIS A 441 3.78 10.62 17.54
CA HIS A 441 2.60 9.82 17.20
C HIS A 441 2.34 8.74 18.26
N VAL A 442 3.39 8.01 18.65
CA VAL A 442 3.32 6.96 19.67
C VAL A 442 2.81 7.51 20.99
N LEU A 443 3.37 8.63 21.45
CA LEU A 443 2.94 9.28 22.68
C LEU A 443 1.45 9.66 22.62
N ARG A 444 0.99 10.19 21.49
CA ARG A 444 -0.43 10.49 21.27
C ARG A 444 -1.28 9.22 21.36
N VAL A 445 -0.88 8.12 20.72
CA VAL A 445 -1.63 6.85 20.76
C VAL A 445 -1.71 6.32 22.19
N VAL A 446 -0.56 6.22 22.88
CA VAL A 446 -0.48 5.71 24.26
C VAL A 446 -1.34 6.55 25.19
N LEU A 447 -1.16 7.88 25.21
CA LEU A 447 -1.95 8.77 26.07
C LEU A 447 -3.45 8.67 25.80
N SER A 448 -3.85 8.56 24.53
CA SER A 448 -5.27 8.49 24.17
C SER A 448 -5.88 7.14 24.57
N VAL A 449 -5.19 6.03 24.32
CA VAL A 449 -5.64 4.69 24.73
C VAL A 449 -5.73 4.60 26.25
N MET A 450 -4.73 5.13 26.97
CA MET A 450 -4.72 5.18 28.43
C MET A 450 -5.88 6.02 28.95
N LEU A 451 -6.08 7.23 28.42
CA LEU A 451 -7.21 8.08 28.81
C LEU A 451 -8.55 7.38 28.56
N GLY A 452 -8.73 6.76 27.39
CA GLY A 452 -9.94 5.99 27.08
C GLY A 452 -10.15 4.78 27.99
N PHE A 453 -9.05 4.13 28.42
CA PHE A 453 -9.10 3.02 29.36
C PHE A 453 -9.48 3.49 30.76
N PHE A 454 -8.84 4.55 31.27
CA PHE A 454 -9.13 5.12 32.59
C PHE A 454 -10.55 5.68 32.70
N LEU A 455 -11.04 6.37 31.66
CA LEU A 455 -12.44 6.82 31.60
C LEU A 455 -13.41 5.64 31.65
N GLY A 456 -13.10 4.56 30.93
CA GLY A 456 -13.86 3.32 30.97
C GLY A 456 -13.78 2.59 32.32
N TYR A 457 -12.63 2.67 33.00
CA TYR A 457 -12.39 2.00 34.28
C TYR A 457 -13.12 2.70 35.44
N CYS A 458 -12.92 4.02 35.58
CA CYS A 458 -13.55 4.83 36.63
C CYS A 458 -15.06 5.05 36.38
N GLY A 459 -15.47 5.09 35.11
CA GLY A 459 -16.79 5.59 34.71
C GLY A 459 -16.88 7.11 34.78
N GLY A 460 -17.85 7.69 34.06
CA GLY A 460 -18.08 9.13 34.06
C GLY A 460 -19.11 9.59 33.03
N GLY A 461 -20.04 10.46 33.42
CA GLY A 461 -21.11 10.96 32.55
C GLY A 461 -21.97 9.81 31.99
N PHE A 462 -22.02 9.68 30.66
CA PHE A 462 -22.74 8.61 29.94
C PHE A 462 -21.97 7.29 29.82
N VAL A 463 -20.75 7.20 30.36
CA VAL A 463 -19.90 6.01 30.25
C VAL A 463 -20.11 5.12 31.46
N THR A 464 -20.62 3.91 31.23
CA THR A 464 -20.76 2.90 32.27
C THR A 464 -19.37 2.50 32.81
N PRO A 465 -19.19 2.32 34.13
CA PRO A 465 -17.92 1.85 34.65
C PRO A 465 -17.66 0.40 34.21
N GLY A 466 -16.43 0.08 33.82
CA GLY A 466 -15.98 -1.25 33.39
C GLY A 466 -16.02 -1.54 31.90
N THR A 467 -16.27 -0.53 31.07
CA THR A 467 -16.22 -0.71 29.61
C THR A 467 -14.82 -0.40 29.08
N ALA A 468 -14.27 -1.33 28.31
CA ALA A 468 -13.08 -1.08 27.49
C ALA A 468 -13.43 -0.44 26.13
N ALA A 469 -14.69 -0.08 25.86
CA ALA A 469 -15.16 0.31 24.54
C ALA A 469 -14.47 1.58 24.01
N ILE A 470 -14.21 2.55 24.88
CA ILE A 470 -13.54 3.80 24.51
C ILE A 470 -12.09 3.52 24.10
N ALA A 471 -11.34 2.80 24.93
CA ALA A 471 -9.97 2.38 24.59
C ALA A 471 -9.91 1.60 23.26
N LYS A 472 -10.87 0.68 23.05
CA LYS A 472 -11.02 -0.09 21.80
C LYS A 472 -11.26 0.81 20.58
N ALA A 473 -12.15 1.79 20.70
CA ALA A 473 -12.43 2.75 19.64
C ALA A 473 -11.23 3.65 19.36
N THR A 474 -10.56 4.15 20.40
CA THR A 474 -9.38 5.00 20.28
C THR A 474 -8.21 4.28 19.60
N ALA A 475 -7.96 3.01 19.92
CA ALA A 475 -6.95 2.20 19.25
C ALA A 475 -7.23 2.00 17.75
N THR A 476 -8.52 1.94 17.39
CA THR A 476 -9.00 1.80 16.01
C THR A 476 -8.79 3.11 15.23
N LEU A 477 -9.26 4.23 15.79
CA LEU A 477 -9.26 5.55 15.14
C LEU A 477 -7.89 6.21 15.01
N LEU A 478 -6.97 5.95 15.95
CA LEU A 478 -5.64 6.58 15.93
C LEU A 478 -4.60 5.80 15.12
N SER A 479 -4.99 4.69 14.52
CA SER A 479 -4.10 3.92 13.67
C SER A 479 -3.84 4.62 12.33
N LYS A 480 -2.57 4.67 11.93
CA LYS A 480 -2.13 5.17 10.62
C LYS A 480 -2.68 4.34 9.44
N ASN A 481 -3.13 3.11 9.69
CA ASN A 481 -3.36 2.11 8.64
C ASN A 481 -4.86 1.89 8.32
N GLN A 482 -5.78 2.70 8.85
CA GLN A 482 -7.23 2.55 8.65
C GLN A 482 -7.85 3.45 7.57
N GLY A 483 -7.04 4.21 6.83
CA GLY A 483 -7.52 5.14 5.79
C GLY A 483 -8.26 4.53 4.59
N SER A 484 -8.70 3.26 4.64
CA SER A 484 -9.43 2.60 3.55
C SER A 484 -10.70 1.85 3.96
N ALA A 485 -11.15 1.92 5.22
CA ALA A 485 -12.31 1.16 5.70
C ALA A 485 -13.33 1.99 6.53
N LEU A 486 -13.19 3.31 6.53
CA LEU A 486 -14.25 4.26 6.91
C LEU A 486 -14.63 5.09 5.69
#